data_AF-V9Z4G4-F1
#
_entry.id   AF-V9Z4G4-F1
#
_cell.length_a   1.000
_cell.length_b   1.000
_cell.length_c   1.000
_cell.angle_alpha   90.00
_cell.angle_beta   90.00
_cell.angle_gamma   90.00
#
_symmetry.space_group_name_H-M   'P 1'
#
loop_
_entity.id
_entity.type
_entity.pdbx_description
1 polymer ?
#
loop_
_entity_poly.entity_id
_entity_poly.type
_entity_poly.pdbx_seq_one_letter_code
_entity_poly.pdbx_strand_id
1 'polypeptide(L)'
;MIDLTKRKEPLSLSEISRALGLKSRTAAQKWHKPPAQKAMEGKPPANKPALHVVAEALEIDLGDDILETSAPRFPVKVVLALGKALGYLDHSGHIVEEIANKGRGRWLPVEPTIDPASGRRRVYTNHLAAKLGVKNSSIEMALHRGHFTDSDGTDEIGRVFWWVPTANKILKDKNIGDRF
;
A
#
# COMPACT_ATOMS: atom_id res chain seq x y z
N MET A 1 12.02 -18.61 0.72
CA MET A 1 11.01 -17.52 0.75
C MET A 1 9.69 -18.14 1.17
N ILE A 2 8.86 -17.46 1.98
CA ILE A 2 7.57 -18.03 2.41
C ILE A 2 6.58 -17.87 1.25
N ASP A 3 6.03 -18.98 0.76
CA ASP A 3 4.99 -18.98 -0.27
C ASP A 3 3.62 -18.70 0.39
N LEU A 4 3.15 -17.46 0.29
CA LEU A 4 1.88 -17.02 0.88
C LEU A 4 0.67 -17.68 0.22
N THR A 5 0.79 -18.17 -1.02
CA THR A 5 -0.34 -18.78 -1.76
C THR A 5 -0.72 -20.16 -1.22
N LYS A 6 0.22 -20.84 -0.54
CA LYS A 6 0.02 -22.18 0.05
C LYS A 6 -0.07 -22.17 1.58
N ARG A 7 0.25 -21.03 2.21
CA ARG A 7 0.23 -20.89 3.67
C ARG A 7 -1.21 -20.83 4.17
N LYS A 8 -1.51 -21.56 5.25
CA LYS A 8 -2.82 -21.52 5.95
C LYS A 8 -2.74 -20.88 7.33
N GLU A 9 -1.61 -21.05 8.02
CA GLU A 9 -1.41 -20.54 9.37
C GLU A 9 -1.14 -19.03 9.40
N PRO A 10 -1.62 -18.32 10.43
CA PRO A 10 -1.30 -16.90 10.66
C PRO A 10 0.21 -16.63 10.75
N LEU A 11 0.63 -15.46 10.26
CA LEU A 11 2.03 -15.05 10.22
C LEU A 11 2.36 -14.05 11.32
N SER A 12 3.49 -14.26 11.98
CA SER A 12 4.15 -13.23 12.80
C SER A 12 4.74 -12.11 11.93
N LEU A 13 5.05 -10.96 12.54
CA LEU A 13 5.72 -9.84 11.85
C LEU A 13 7.05 -10.22 11.21
N SER A 14 7.80 -11.16 11.81
CA SER A 14 9.05 -11.66 11.25
C SER A 14 8.82 -12.48 9.98
N GLU A 15 7.76 -13.29 9.96
CA GLU A 15 7.36 -14.06 8.78
C GLU A 15 6.81 -13.16 7.68
N ILE A 16 6.00 -12.15 8.02
CA ILE A 16 5.53 -11.13 7.07
C ILE A 16 6.72 -10.43 6.41
N SER A 17 7.72 -10.01 7.20
CA SER A 17 8.93 -9.40 6.65
C SER A 17 9.64 -10.30 5.65
N ARG A 18 9.75 -11.60 5.94
CA ARG A 18 10.39 -12.56 5.02
C ARG A 18 9.54 -12.86 3.79
N ALA A 19 8.23 -12.94 3.95
CA ALA A 19 7.29 -13.22 2.88
C ALA A 19 7.25 -12.09 1.85
N LEU A 20 7.34 -10.82 2.31
CA LEU A 20 7.25 -9.63 1.46
C LEU A 20 8.62 -9.03 1.11
N GLY A 21 9.71 -9.76 1.34
CA GLY A 21 11.07 -9.29 1.02
C GLY A 21 11.50 -8.01 1.76
N LEU A 22 10.91 -7.72 2.91
CA LEU A 22 11.25 -6.54 3.71
C LEU A 22 12.59 -6.75 4.41
N LYS A 23 13.35 -5.66 4.57
CA LYS A 23 14.68 -5.69 5.17
C LYS A 23 14.71 -6.12 6.64
N SER A 24 13.61 -5.95 7.39
CA SER A 24 13.55 -6.36 8.79
C SER A 24 12.11 -6.43 9.33
N ARG A 25 11.94 -7.18 10.43
CA ARG A 25 10.71 -7.20 11.26
C ARG A 25 10.22 -5.78 11.60
N THR A 26 11.14 -4.84 11.83
CA THR A 26 10.81 -3.44 12.15
C THR A 26 10.05 -2.74 11.02
N ALA A 27 10.26 -3.13 9.76
CA ALA A 27 9.46 -2.61 8.66
C ALA A 27 8.00 -3.10 8.76
N ALA A 28 7.78 -4.40 8.97
CA ALA A 28 6.45 -4.96 9.19
C ALA A 28 5.78 -4.41 10.48
N GLN A 29 6.56 -4.14 11.52
CA GLN A 29 6.08 -3.54 12.76
C GLN A 29 5.38 -2.19 12.53
N LYS A 30 5.86 -1.37 11.57
CA LYS A 30 5.23 -0.09 11.22
C LYS A 30 3.83 -0.24 10.60
N TRP A 31 3.52 -1.41 10.06
CA TRP A 31 2.19 -1.72 9.54
C TRP A 31 1.24 -2.26 10.60
N HIS A 32 1.77 -2.69 11.75
CA HIS A 32 0.98 -3.17 12.88
C HIS A 32 0.81 -2.11 13.98
N LYS A 33 1.85 -1.31 14.26
CA LYS A 33 1.83 -0.23 15.25
C LYS A 33 2.26 1.08 14.61
N PRO A 34 1.62 2.21 14.95
CA PRO A 34 2.13 3.51 14.54
C PRO A 34 3.53 3.73 15.17
N PRO A 35 4.41 4.54 14.54
CA PRO A 35 5.68 4.91 15.17
C PRO A 35 5.44 5.53 16.55
N ALA A 36 6.31 5.21 17.52
CA ALA A 36 6.15 5.61 18.91
C ALA A 36 5.99 7.15 19.05
N GLN A 37 5.01 7.55 19.87
CA GLN A 37 4.51 8.93 20.07
C GLN A 37 5.56 9.99 20.41
N LYS A 38 6.80 9.66 20.77
CA LYS A 38 7.87 10.64 21.04
C LYS A 38 8.17 11.58 19.85
N ALA A 39 7.72 11.24 18.63
CA ALA A 39 7.87 12.08 17.44
C ALA A 39 6.61 12.91 17.07
N MET A 40 5.50 12.78 17.80
CA MET A 40 4.24 13.48 17.53
C MET A 40 3.64 14.00 18.83
N GLU A 41 4.16 15.12 19.33
CA GLU A 41 3.58 15.83 20.48
C GLU A 41 2.07 16.07 20.29
N GLY A 42 1.26 15.46 21.15
CA GLY A 42 -0.14 15.83 21.37
C GLY A 42 -1.19 15.45 20.33
N LYS A 43 -0.83 14.72 19.25
CA LYS A 43 -1.82 14.25 18.26
C LYS A 43 -1.86 12.72 18.21
N PRO A 44 -3.04 12.08 18.37
CA PRO A 44 -3.14 10.65 18.09
C PRO A 44 -2.67 10.40 16.65
N PRO A 45 -1.95 9.30 16.38
CA PRO A 45 -1.59 8.96 15.01
C PRO A 45 -2.88 8.91 14.19
N ALA A 46 -2.99 9.80 13.21
CA ALA A 46 -4.26 10.07 12.52
C ALA A 46 -4.82 8.85 11.78
N ASN A 47 -3.99 7.84 11.51
CA ASN A 47 -4.34 6.70 10.69
C ASN A 47 -4.14 5.38 11.46
N LYS A 48 -5.17 4.51 11.43
CA LYS A 48 -5.05 3.11 11.86
C LYS A 48 -3.89 2.43 11.11
N PRO A 49 -3.14 1.50 11.74
CA PRO A 49 -2.02 0.85 11.06
C PRO A 49 -2.48 -0.03 9.89
N ALA A 50 -1.68 -0.11 8.83
CA ALA A 50 -2.10 -0.70 7.56
C ALA A 50 -2.63 -2.14 7.66
N LEU A 51 -2.05 -3.01 8.50
CA LEU A 51 -2.54 -4.37 8.70
C LEU A 51 -3.96 -4.41 9.29
N HIS A 52 -4.32 -3.42 10.11
CA HIS A 52 -5.64 -3.30 10.72
C HIS A 52 -6.65 -2.71 9.74
N VAL A 53 -6.24 -1.69 8.99
CA VAL A 53 -7.08 -1.12 7.90
C VAL A 53 -7.47 -2.21 6.90
N VAL A 54 -6.50 -3.05 6.50
CA VAL A 54 -6.78 -4.15 5.58
C VAL A 54 -7.66 -5.23 6.21
N ALA A 55 -7.47 -5.55 7.50
CA ALA A 55 -8.32 -6.52 8.18
C ALA A 55 -9.78 -6.04 8.27
N GLU A 56 -9.99 -4.78 8.64
CA GLU A 56 -11.29 -4.12 8.67
C GLU A 56 -11.95 -4.11 7.27
N ALA A 57 -11.20 -3.75 6.24
CA ALA A 57 -11.67 -3.76 4.85
C ALA A 57 -12.09 -5.16 4.36
N LEU A 58 -11.54 -6.22 4.94
CA LEU A 58 -11.85 -7.60 4.63
C LEU A 58 -12.86 -8.23 5.58
N GLU A 59 -13.38 -7.46 6.54
CA GLU A 59 -14.28 -7.92 7.61
C GLU A 59 -13.68 -9.08 8.42
N ILE A 60 -12.36 -9.01 8.67
CA ILE A 60 -11.62 -10.00 9.44
C ILE A 60 -11.36 -9.46 10.84
N ASP A 61 -11.91 -10.13 11.84
CA ASP A 61 -11.59 -9.88 13.23
C ASP A 61 -10.16 -10.36 13.54
N LEU A 62 -9.36 -9.47 14.14
CA LEU A 62 -8.00 -9.75 14.57
C LEU A 62 -7.90 -10.08 16.07
N GLY A 63 -9.00 -9.94 16.81
CA GLY A 63 -9.04 -10.04 18.27
C GLY A 63 -8.68 -8.72 18.96
N ASP A 64 -9.27 -8.50 20.13
CA ASP A 64 -9.14 -7.26 20.91
C ASP A 64 -7.72 -7.03 21.44
N ASP A 65 -6.95 -8.09 21.67
CA ASP A 65 -5.61 -8.05 22.25
C ASP A 65 -4.50 -7.83 21.21
N ILE A 66 -4.83 -7.79 19.91
CA ILE A 66 -3.83 -7.79 18.83
C ILE A 66 -2.84 -6.62 18.94
N LEU A 67 -3.28 -5.46 19.47
CA LEU A 67 -2.44 -4.28 19.68
C LEU A 67 -1.54 -4.39 20.93
N GLU A 68 -1.95 -5.17 21.91
CA GLU A 68 -1.27 -5.29 23.21
C GLU A 68 -0.28 -6.44 23.23
N THR A 69 -0.58 -7.52 22.50
CA THR A 69 0.25 -8.73 22.47
C THR A 69 1.67 -8.46 21.98
N SER A 70 2.63 -9.14 22.62
CA SER A 70 4.05 -9.10 22.24
C SER A 70 4.35 -9.94 20.99
N ALA A 71 3.47 -10.87 20.64
CA ALA A 71 3.61 -11.81 19.55
C ALA A 71 2.41 -11.79 18.59
N PRO A 72 2.09 -10.64 17.96
CA PRO A 72 0.93 -10.52 17.10
C PRO A 72 1.05 -11.42 15.86
N ARG A 73 -0.06 -12.05 15.49
CA ARG A 73 -0.18 -12.92 14.33
C ARG A 73 -1.31 -12.46 13.43
N PHE A 74 -1.07 -12.46 12.13
CA PHE A 74 -2.03 -11.97 11.13
C PHE A 74 -2.48 -13.10 10.22
N PRO A 75 -3.79 -13.23 9.93
CA PRO A 75 -4.29 -14.17 8.94
C PRO A 75 -3.61 -13.98 7.58
N VAL A 76 -3.34 -15.09 6.89
CA VAL A 76 -2.66 -15.08 5.57
C VAL A 76 -3.40 -14.18 4.57
N LYS A 77 -4.74 -14.19 4.60
CA LYS A 77 -5.59 -13.36 3.73
C LYS A 77 -5.33 -11.86 3.91
N VAL A 78 -5.12 -11.39 5.14
CA VAL A 78 -4.78 -9.99 5.44
C VAL A 78 -3.40 -9.64 4.87
N VAL A 79 -2.42 -10.52 5.04
CA VAL A 79 -1.05 -10.31 4.55
C VAL A 79 -0.99 -10.31 3.02
N LEU A 80 -1.72 -11.23 2.37
CA LEU A 80 -1.86 -11.28 0.91
C LEU A 80 -2.50 -10.00 0.39
N ALA A 81 -3.62 -9.56 0.99
CA ALA A 81 -4.31 -8.35 0.56
C ALA A 81 -3.44 -7.11 0.75
N LEU A 82 -2.76 -6.96 1.90
CA LEU A 82 -1.84 -5.84 2.11
C LEU A 82 -0.68 -5.88 1.10
N GLY A 83 -0.12 -7.07 0.84
CA GLY A 83 0.95 -7.24 -0.14
C GLY A 83 0.53 -6.77 -1.54
N LYS A 84 -0.67 -7.17 -1.99
CA LYS A 84 -1.25 -6.72 -3.27
C LYS A 84 -1.58 -5.23 -3.28
N ALA A 85 -2.16 -4.73 -2.19
CA ALA A 85 -2.54 -3.33 -2.02
C ALA A 85 -1.34 -2.39 -2.06
N LEU A 86 -0.26 -2.78 -1.38
CA LEU A 86 0.97 -2.01 -1.36
C LEU A 86 1.81 -2.16 -2.63
N GLY A 87 1.52 -3.22 -3.41
CA GLY A 87 2.19 -3.60 -4.65
C GLY A 87 3.38 -4.54 -4.45
N TYR A 88 3.63 -5.05 -3.24
CA TYR A 88 4.63 -6.08 -2.98
C TYR A 88 4.35 -7.39 -3.70
N LEU A 89 3.07 -7.68 -3.92
CA LEU A 89 2.61 -8.88 -4.59
C LEU A 89 1.84 -8.54 -5.86
N ASP A 90 1.97 -9.40 -6.86
CA ASP A 90 1.13 -9.41 -8.07
C ASP A 90 -0.31 -9.84 -7.76
N HIS A 91 -1.17 -9.85 -8.78
CA HIS A 91 -2.57 -10.29 -8.61
C HIS A 91 -2.71 -11.75 -8.14
N SER A 92 -1.70 -12.59 -8.40
CA SER A 92 -1.65 -14.01 -8.03
C SER A 92 -1.12 -14.23 -6.60
N GLY A 93 -0.51 -13.20 -5.99
CA GLY A 93 0.10 -13.29 -4.66
C GLY A 93 1.58 -13.63 -4.66
N HIS A 94 2.27 -13.54 -5.80
CA HIS A 94 3.71 -13.71 -5.91
C HIS A 94 4.44 -12.37 -5.80
N ILE A 95 5.69 -12.40 -5.34
CA ILE A 95 6.53 -11.20 -5.24
C ILE A 95 6.81 -10.64 -6.63
N VAL A 96 6.60 -9.33 -6.78
CA VAL A 96 6.94 -8.59 -8.00
C VAL A 96 8.47 -8.42 -8.06
N GLU A 97 9.11 -8.86 -9.14
CA GLU A 97 10.58 -8.94 -9.25
C GLU A 97 11.27 -7.58 -9.11
N GLU A 98 10.62 -6.51 -9.58
CA GLU A 98 11.10 -5.12 -9.53
C GLU A 98 11.28 -4.60 -8.09
N ILE A 99 10.76 -5.32 -7.10
CA ILE A 99 10.80 -4.95 -5.69
C ILE A 99 12.06 -5.46 -5.00
N ALA A 100 12.61 -6.57 -5.47
CA ALA A 100 13.82 -7.17 -4.89
C ALA A 100 14.99 -6.17 -4.85
N ASN A 101 15.00 -5.21 -5.79
CA ASN A 101 16.09 -4.25 -5.98
C ASN A 101 15.80 -2.83 -5.42
N LYS A 102 14.59 -2.53 -4.91
CA LYS A 102 14.26 -1.16 -4.48
C LYS A 102 14.78 -0.88 -3.06
N GLY A 103 15.38 0.31 -2.89
CA GLY A 103 16.05 0.77 -1.66
C GLY A 103 15.14 1.04 -0.45
N ARG A 104 15.71 1.66 0.60
CA ARG A 104 15.00 2.01 1.85
C ARG A 104 14.21 3.32 1.66
N GLY A 105 12.96 3.27 1.20
CA GLY A 105 12.08 4.46 1.06
C GLY A 105 10.60 4.09 0.92
N ARG A 106 9.69 5.08 0.94
CA ARG A 106 8.28 4.86 0.53
C ARG A 106 8.31 4.44 -0.94
N TRP A 107 8.02 3.19 -1.19
CA TRP A 107 8.05 2.62 -2.53
C TRP A 107 6.69 2.84 -3.21
N LEU A 108 6.75 3.26 -4.48
CA LEU A 108 5.61 3.25 -5.37
C LEU A 108 5.73 2.09 -6.35
N PRO A 109 4.61 1.40 -6.63
CA PRO A 109 4.56 0.28 -7.53
C PRO A 109 4.89 0.67 -8.97
N VAL A 110 5.29 -0.30 -9.79
CA VAL A 110 5.51 -0.05 -11.23
C VAL A 110 4.22 -0.18 -12.02
N GLU A 111 3.26 -0.95 -11.48
CA GLU A 111 1.95 -1.19 -12.05
C GLU A 111 0.82 -0.86 -11.06
N PRO A 112 -0.42 -0.61 -11.53
CA PRO A 112 -1.56 -0.39 -10.65
C PRO A 112 -1.77 -1.51 -9.63
N THR A 113 -2.07 -1.15 -8.37
CA THR A 113 -2.28 -2.13 -7.28
C THR A 113 -3.75 -2.41 -7.04
N ILE A 114 -4.06 -3.43 -6.23
CA ILE A 114 -5.44 -3.84 -5.95
C ILE A 114 -5.86 -3.31 -4.58
N ASP A 115 -6.93 -2.52 -4.55
CA ASP A 115 -7.55 -2.07 -3.31
C ASP A 115 -8.19 -3.25 -2.56
N PRO A 116 -7.90 -3.41 -1.25
CA PRO A 116 -8.37 -4.57 -0.50
C PRO A 116 -9.88 -4.53 -0.21
N ALA A 117 -10.49 -3.34 -0.11
CA ALA A 117 -11.92 -3.20 0.18
C ALA A 117 -12.79 -3.44 -1.06
N SER A 118 -12.41 -2.84 -2.18
CA SER A 118 -13.23 -2.82 -3.40
C SER A 118 -12.74 -3.75 -4.51
N GLY A 119 -11.53 -4.30 -4.41
CA GLY A 119 -10.88 -5.06 -5.48
C GLY A 119 -10.51 -4.21 -6.70
N ARG A 120 -10.73 -2.90 -6.66
CA ARG A 120 -10.47 -1.99 -7.78
C ARG A 120 -8.98 -1.69 -7.91
N ARG A 121 -8.55 -1.38 -9.13
CA ARG A 121 -7.15 -1.03 -9.40
C ARG A 121 -6.83 0.43 -9.08
N ARG A 122 -5.78 0.66 -8.30
CA ARG A 122 -5.24 1.96 -7.87
C ARG A 122 -4.02 2.35 -8.70
N VAL A 123 -4.05 3.57 -9.23
CA VAL A 123 -2.98 4.22 -9.98
C VAL A 123 -2.38 5.31 -9.10
N TYR A 124 -1.06 5.31 -8.91
CA TYR A 124 -0.38 6.30 -8.08
C TYR A 124 0.29 7.38 -8.92
N THR A 125 0.76 8.44 -8.26
CA THR A 125 1.41 9.61 -8.90
C THR A 125 2.50 9.25 -9.88
N ASN A 126 3.35 8.26 -9.58
CA ASN A 126 4.42 7.84 -10.47
C ASN A 126 3.91 7.20 -11.76
N HIS A 127 2.83 6.42 -11.70
CA HIS A 127 2.20 5.84 -12.88
C HIS A 127 1.63 6.93 -13.79
N LEU A 128 0.86 7.86 -13.19
CA LEU A 128 0.27 8.98 -13.92
C LEU A 128 1.34 9.86 -14.56
N ALA A 129 2.38 10.22 -13.79
CA ALA A 129 3.46 11.06 -14.28
C ALA A 129 4.18 10.43 -15.49
N ALA A 130 4.44 9.12 -15.43
CA ALA A 130 5.05 8.39 -16.53
C ALA A 130 4.21 8.47 -17.81
N LYS A 131 2.89 8.21 -17.74
CA LYS A 131 2.01 8.31 -18.91
C LYS A 131 1.78 9.76 -19.37
N LEU A 132 1.78 10.73 -18.46
CA LEU A 132 1.65 12.16 -18.78
C LEU A 132 2.94 12.78 -19.35
N GLY A 133 4.07 12.07 -19.30
CA GLY A 133 5.37 12.63 -19.70
C GLY A 133 5.84 13.79 -18.80
N VAL A 134 5.40 13.82 -17.54
CA VAL A 134 5.77 14.86 -16.57
C VAL A 134 6.58 14.28 -15.42
N LYS A 135 7.30 15.14 -14.69
CA LYS A 135 8.02 14.72 -13.49
C LYS A 135 7.04 14.48 -12.33
N ASN A 136 7.26 13.44 -11.53
CA ASN A 136 6.44 13.14 -10.34
C ASN A 136 6.28 14.34 -9.41
N SER A 137 7.38 15.04 -9.13
CA SER A 137 7.39 16.22 -8.25
C SER A 137 6.49 17.35 -8.76
N SER A 138 6.29 17.46 -10.07
CA SER A 138 5.37 18.44 -10.66
C SER A 138 3.92 18.12 -10.32
N ILE A 139 3.53 16.83 -10.31
CA ILE A 139 2.17 16.42 -9.93
C ILE A 139 1.96 16.64 -8.43
N GLU A 140 2.91 16.23 -7.59
CA GLU A 140 2.81 16.41 -6.13
C GLU A 140 2.67 17.90 -5.76
N MET A 141 3.46 18.77 -6.40
CA MET A 141 3.36 20.21 -6.21
C MET A 141 2.02 20.77 -6.72
N ALA A 142 1.51 20.27 -7.86
CA ALA A 142 0.24 20.70 -8.40
C ALA A 142 -0.95 20.25 -7.55
N LEU A 143 -0.91 19.04 -6.97
CA LEU A 143 -1.87 18.57 -5.97
C LEU A 143 -1.88 19.49 -4.75
N HIS A 144 -0.71 19.80 -4.19
CA HIS A 144 -0.59 20.70 -3.04
C HIS A 144 -1.16 22.10 -3.32
N ARG A 145 -1.05 22.58 -4.56
CA ARG A 145 -1.56 23.91 -4.97
C ARG A 145 -3.02 23.89 -5.43
N GLY A 146 -3.68 22.73 -5.46
CA GLY A 146 -5.04 22.60 -6.02
C GLY A 146 -5.11 22.91 -7.52
N HIS A 147 -4.02 22.66 -8.26
CA HIS A 147 -3.93 22.88 -9.71
C HIS A 147 -3.89 21.59 -10.52
N PHE A 148 -3.90 20.44 -9.84
CA PHE A 148 -4.07 19.14 -10.48
C PHE A 148 -5.48 18.61 -10.26
N THR A 149 -5.82 17.51 -10.92
CA THR A 149 -7.10 16.84 -10.70
C THR A 149 -7.16 16.25 -9.30
N ASP A 150 -8.32 16.34 -8.66
CA ASP A 150 -8.56 15.71 -7.37
C ASP A 150 -8.23 14.22 -7.41
N SER A 151 -7.61 13.74 -6.34
CA SER A 151 -7.33 12.31 -6.14
C SER A 151 -8.57 11.58 -5.65
N ASP A 152 -8.67 10.29 -5.97
CA ASP A 152 -9.76 9.46 -5.44
C ASP A 152 -9.55 9.09 -3.96
N GLY A 153 -8.33 9.21 -3.44
CA GLY A 153 -8.05 9.05 -2.01
C GLY A 153 -6.58 8.83 -1.68
N THR A 154 -6.35 8.40 -0.43
CA THR A 154 -5.04 7.93 0.07
C THR A 154 -5.13 6.50 0.56
N ASP A 155 -4.10 5.70 0.32
CA ASP A 155 -4.06 4.29 0.73
C ASP A 155 -3.67 4.08 2.20
N GLU A 156 -3.49 2.83 2.60
CA GLU A 156 -3.27 2.38 3.99
C GLU A 156 -1.96 2.91 4.61
N ILE A 157 -1.04 3.43 3.80
CA ILE A 157 0.21 4.07 4.25
C ILE A 157 0.31 5.54 3.82
N GLY A 158 -0.80 6.14 3.38
CA GLY A 158 -0.92 7.55 3.04
C GLY A 158 -0.35 7.92 1.66
N ARG A 159 -0.35 7.01 0.69
CA ARG A 159 0.00 7.32 -0.70
C ARG A 159 -1.25 7.75 -1.47
N VAL A 160 -1.17 8.86 -2.18
CA VAL A 160 -2.24 9.41 -3.02
C VAL A 160 -2.47 8.51 -4.23
N PHE A 161 -3.73 8.19 -4.54
CA PHE A 161 -4.08 7.36 -5.69
C PHE A 161 -5.31 7.87 -6.45
N TRP A 162 -5.46 7.35 -7.66
CA TRP A 162 -6.63 7.42 -8.52
C TRP A 162 -7.09 6.02 -8.87
N TRP A 163 -8.39 5.82 -9.09
CA TRP A 163 -8.90 4.63 -9.73
C TRP A 163 -8.51 4.63 -11.20
N VAL A 164 -8.31 3.43 -11.78
CA VAL A 164 -8.03 3.28 -13.22
C VAL A 164 -8.98 4.09 -14.12
N PRO A 165 -10.32 4.10 -13.91
CA PRO A 165 -11.22 4.94 -14.70
C PRO A 165 -10.92 6.44 -14.61
N THR A 166 -10.65 6.95 -13.41
CA THR A 166 -10.31 8.36 -13.19
C THR A 166 -8.98 8.71 -13.85
N ALA A 167 -7.96 7.87 -13.66
CA ALA A 167 -6.66 8.01 -14.33
C ALA A 167 -6.80 8.03 -15.86
N ASN A 168 -7.60 7.12 -16.42
CA ASN A 168 -7.84 7.03 -17.86
C ASN A 168 -8.60 8.25 -18.41
N LYS A 169 -9.50 8.85 -17.61
CA LYS A 169 -10.15 10.12 -17.96
C LYS A 169 -9.13 11.27 -18.03
N ILE A 170 -8.24 11.38 -17.04
CA ILE A 170 -7.19 12.41 -17.01
C ILE A 170 -6.32 12.33 -18.26
N LEU A 171 -5.89 11.11 -18.65
CA LEU A 171 -5.08 10.90 -19.84
C LEU A 171 -5.85 11.22 -21.13
N LYS A 172 -7.15 10.91 -21.18
CA LYS A 172 -8.02 11.27 -22.31
C LYS A 172 -8.13 12.78 -22.48
N ASP A 173 -8.32 13.52 -21.40
CA ASP A 173 -8.43 14.98 -21.42
C ASP A 173 -7.11 15.66 -21.87
N LYS A 174 -5.99 14.93 -21.80
CA LYS A 174 -4.69 15.34 -22.33
C LYS A 174 -4.37 14.81 -23.73
N ASN A 175 -5.35 14.23 -24.42
CA ASN A 175 -5.21 13.60 -25.75
C ASN A 175 -4.13 12.51 -25.82
N ILE A 176 -3.85 11.84 -24.69
CA ILE A 176 -2.93 10.70 -24.64
C ILE A 176 -3.74 9.46 -24.98
N GLY A 177 -3.27 8.62 -25.92
CA GLY A 177 -3.98 7.39 -26.33
C GLY A 177 -3.74 6.20 -25.40
N ASP A 178 -2.59 6.16 -24.75
CA ASP A 178 -2.19 5.10 -23.83
C ASP A 178 -3.01 5.14 -22.51
N ARG A 179 -3.39 3.97 -21.98
CA ARG A 179 -4.32 3.78 -20.86
C ARG A 179 -3.78 2.77 -19.84
N PHE A 180 -4.33 2.78 -18.63
CA PHE A 180 -4.12 1.76 -17.59
C PHE A 180 -5.18 0.67 -17.63
#